data_AF-A0A839W1Q9-F1
#
_entry.id   AF-A0A839W1Q9-F1
#
_cell.length_a   1.000
_cell.length_b   1.000
_cell.length_c   1.000
_cell.angle_alpha   90.00
_cell.angle_beta   90.00
_cell.angle_gamma   90.00
#
_symmetry.space_group_name_H-M   'P 1'
#
loop_
_entity.id
_entity.type
_entity.pdbx_description
1 polymer ?
#
loop_
_entity_poly.entity_id
_entity_poly.type
_entity_poly.pdbx_seq_one_letter_code
_entity_poly.pdbx_strand_id
1 'polypeptide(L)'
;MPARRIVISLTERRLHLLEEGHPPRSFPVAIGRPGVAIPLEDSRVLRKRRNPTWHPTANQRRENPALPASVPPGPSNPLGKFALDLGWTAIAIHGTNDPDSVGRRASGGCFRLLPADIATLFEMVPVGTPVRVVSGPAIVPAPQPAIAVAVPAALPTLTPPPSPLPTVAPPPLPILPDPRCATAGAPLRRMICTMPDLAALDGRARGLHQRHLAALPAERRDAAAYALLQEERRFDDRITARCWVRRGMEEDPAVAAAAEACLRDALNVRLEEAKRR
;
A
#
# COMPACT_ATOMS: atom_id res chain seq x y z
N MET A 1 -9.43 -21.81 -8.75
CA MET A 1 -8.09 -21.73 -8.14
C MET A 1 -8.27 -21.68 -6.63
N PRO A 2 -7.49 -22.44 -5.83
CA PRO A 2 -7.61 -22.42 -4.37
C PRO A 2 -7.37 -21.01 -3.83
N ALA A 3 -8.06 -20.64 -2.76
CA ALA A 3 -7.94 -19.33 -2.14
C ALA A 3 -6.53 -19.16 -1.56
N ARG A 4 -5.72 -18.30 -2.19
CA ARG A 4 -4.38 -17.95 -1.71
C ARG A 4 -4.42 -16.61 -0.98
N ARG A 5 -3.69 -16.51 0.13
CA ARG A 5 -3.47 -15.25 0.87
C ARG A 5 -2.02 -15.13 1.29
N ILE A 6 -1.52 -13.90 1.36
CA ILE A 6 -0.18 -13.57 1.79
C ILE A 6 -0.26 -12.89 3.17
N VAL A 7 0.57 -13.34 4.11
CA VAL A 7 0.74 -12.69 5.41
C VAL A 7 2.21 -12.35 5.60
N ILE A 8 2.53 -11.08 5.85
CA ILE A 8 3.89 -10.61 6.06
C ILE A 8 4.07 -10.25 7.53
N SER A 9 4.94 -10.98 8.24
CA SER A 9 5.31 -10.65 9.62
C SER A 9 6.55 -9.78 9.65
N LEU A 10 6.41 -8.57 10.22
CA LEU A 10 7.53 -7.63 10.36
C LEU A 10 8.50 -8.05 11.46
N THR A 11 8.03 -8.74 12.51
CA THR A 11 8.89 -9.22 13.61
C THR A 11 9.71 -10.43 13.17
N GLU A 12 9.08 -11.41 12.51
CA GLU A 12 9.76 -12.59 12.00
C GLU A 12 10.62 -12.28 10.77
N ARG A 13 10.31 -11.19 10.06
CA ARG A 13 10.89 -10.86 8.74
C ARG A 13 10.66 -12.00 7.75
N ARG A 14 9.42 -12.48 7.74
CA ARG A 14 8.96 -13.56 6.87
C ARG A 14 7.66 -13.20 6.15
N LEU A 15 7.57 -13.66 4.90
CA LEU A 15 6.35 -13.67 4.11
C LEU A 15 5.83 -15.10 4.07
N HIS A 16 4.58 -15.29 4.47
CA HIS A 16 3.88 -16.57 4.47
C HIS A 16 2.83 -16.59 3.37
N LEU A 17 2.94 -17.52 2.44
CA LEU A 17 1.92 -17.84 1.44
C LEU A 17 1.07 -18.97 1.99
N LEU A 18 -0.21 -18.68 2.19
CA LEU A 18 -1.20 -19.61 2.70
C LEU A 18 -2.10 -20.05 1.54
N GLU A 19 -2.27 -21.36 1.42
CA GLU A 19 -3.05 -22.02 0.38
C GLU A 19 -3.88 -23.11 1.05
N GLU A 20 -5.17 -23.16 0.72
CA GLU A 20 -6.07 -24.15 1.28
C GLU A 20 -5.60 -25.58 0.97
N GLY A 21 -5.65 -26.46 1.99
CA GLY A 21 -5.20 -27.84 1.88
C GLY A 21 -3.68 -28.05 1.80
N HIS A 22 -2.88 -26.99 1.90
CA HIS A 22 -1.42 -27.08 1.83
C HIS A 22 -0.74 -26.47 3.06
N PRO A 23 0.42 -26.99 3.47
CA PRO A 23 1.20 -26.35 4.51
C PRO A 23 1.65 -24.94 4.06
N PRO A 24 1.66 -23.96 4.98
CA PRO A 24 2.17 -22.62 4.73
C PRO A 24 3.56 -22.63 4.13
N ARG A 25 3.77 -21.92 3.01
CA ARG A 25 5.12 -21.68 2.48
C ARG A 25 5.64 -20.37 3.04
N SER A 26 6.88 -20.37 3.49
CA SER A 26 7.44 -19.23 4.20
C SER A 26 8.76 -18.79 3.58
N PHE A 27 8.89 -17.50 3.29
CA PHE A 27 10.05 -16.90 2.63
C PHE A 27 10.66 -15.82 3.53
N PRO A 28 12.00 -15.75 3.66
CA PRO A 28 12.63 -14.61 4.33
C PRO A 28 12.40 -13.33 3.50
N VAL A 29 12.19 -12.20 4.18
CA VAL A 29 11.91 -10.92 3.51
C VAL A 29 12.69 -9.77 4.13
N ALA A 30 13.27 -8.91 3.30
CA ALA A 30 13.77 -7.62 3.75
C ALA A 30 12.58 -6.66 3.90
N ILE A 31 12.57 -5.91 5.01
CA ILE A 31 11.53 -4.92 5.30
C ILE A 31 12.12 -3.52 5.38
N GLY A 32 11.24 -2.52 5.52
CA GLY A 32 11.62 -1.13 5.72
C GLY A 32 12.65 -0.95 6.83
N ARG A 33 13.67 -0.12 6.57
CA ARG A 33 14.62 0.33 7.60
C ARG A 33 13.90 1.10 8.72
N PRO A 34 14.51 1.23 9.92
CA PRO A 34 13.90 2.00 11.01
C PRO A 34 13.47 3.41 10.55
N GLY A 35 12.28 3.84 10.98
CA GLY A 35 11.69 5.12 10.59
C GLY A 35 10.95 5.13 9.25
N VAL A 36 10.97 4.05 8.48
CA VAL A 36 10.11 3.88 7.29
C VAL A 36 8.79 3.24 7.69
N ALA A 37 7.69 3.97 7.52
CA ALA A 37 6.35 3.46 7.79
C ALA A 37 5.96 2.40 6.75
N ILE A 38 5.52 1.24 7.24
CA ILE A 38 4.90 0.17 6.44
C ILE A 38 3.44 0.08 6.90
N PRO A 39 2.45 0.16 5.99
CA PRO A 39 1.06 -0.01 6.36
C PRO A 39 0.82 -1.37 7.04
N LEU A 40 0.12 -1.37 8.17
CA LEU A 40 -0.29 -2.58 8.90
C LEU A 40 -1.72 -3.03 8.53
N GLU A 41 -2.18 -2.61 7.36
CA GLU A 41 -3.56 -2.80 6.90
C GLU A 41 -3.68 -4.06 6.03
N ASP A 42 -4.89 -4.33 5.55
CA ASP A 42 -5.10 -5.30 4.48
C ASP A 42 -4.87 -4.63 3.12
N SER A 43 -4.40 -5.43 2.17
CA SER A 43 -4.09 -5.04 0.80
C SER A 43 -4.36 -6.21 -0.14
N ARG A 44 -4.01 -6.04 -1.41
CA ARG A 44 -4.06 -7.10 -2.41
C ARG A 44 -2.97 -6.92 -3.45
N VAL A 45 -2.62 -7.99 -4.15
CA VAL A 45 -1.77 -7.92 -5.33
C VAL A 45 -2.56 -7.24 -6.45
N LEU A 46 -2.15 -6.04 -6.85
CA LEU A 46 -2.82 -5.28 -7.92
C LEU A 46 -2.33 -5.66 -9.30
N ARG A 47 -1.02 -5.84 -9.47
CA ARG A 47 -0.43 -6.23 -10.75
C ARG A 47 0.88 -6.97 -10.56
N LYS A 48 1.25 -7.70 -11.60
CA LYS A 48 2.45 -8.52 -11.68
C LYS A 48 3.34 -7.98 -12.80
N ARG A 49 4.60 -7.68 -12.51
CA ARG A 49 5.58 -7.21 -13.49
C ARG A 49 6.73 -8.19 -13.63
N ARG A 50 6.91 -8.73 -14.84
CA ARG A 50 8.10 -9.47 -15.26
C ARG A 50 9.11 -8.48 -15.82
N ASN A 51 10.38 -8.64 -15.46
CA ASN A 51 11.50 -7.78 -15.86
C ASN A 51 11.15 -6.28 -15.69
N PRO A 52 10.86 -5.81 -14.45
CA PRO A 52 10.46 -4.43 -14.23
C PRO A 52 11.63 -3.46 -14.43
N THR A 53 11.40 -2.33 -15.08
CA THR A 53 12.29 -1.17 -14.95
C THR A 53 12.15 -0.59 -13.54
N TRP A 54 13.28 -0.32 -12.88
CA TRP A 54 13.30 0.38 -11.61
C TRP A 54 13.39 1.89 -11.83
N HIS A 55 12.50 2.62 -11.17
CA HIS A 55 12.55 4.07 -11.09
C HIS A 55 12.72 4.44 -9.62
N PRO A 56 13.85 5.06 -9.23
CA PRO A 56 14.02 5.55 -7.87
C PRO A 56 12.88 6.50 -7.49
N THR A 57 12.38 6.38 -6.26
CA THR A 57 11.42 7.35 -5.74
C THR A 57 12.10 8.71 -5.52
N ALA A 58 11.31 9.78 -5.42
CA ALA A 58 11.84 11.10 -5.08
C ALA A 58 12.63 11.05 -3.76
N ASN A 59 12.17 10.28 -2.78
CA ASN A 59 12.88 10.12 -1.51
C ASN A 59 14.26 9.45 -1.67
N GLN A 60 14.34 8.39 -2.47
CA GLN A 60 15.61 7.72 -2.75
C GLN A 60 16.61 8.67 -3.45
N ARG A 61 16.15 9.51 -4.38
CA ARG A 61 17.02 10.50 -5.05
C ARG A 61 17.42 11.65 -4.13
N ARG A 62 16.60 12.04 -3.16
CA ARG A 62 17.00 13.03 -2.15
C ARG A 62 18.13 12.49 -1.27
N GLU A 63 18.06 11.21 -0.90
CA GLU A 63 19.08 10.56 -0.08
C GLU A 63 20.37 10.24 -0.86
N ASN A 64 20.23 9.88 -2.13
CA ASN A 64 21.35 9.66 -3.02
C ASN A 64 21.06 10.32 -4.39
N PRO A 65 21.49 11.58 -4.58
CA PRO A 65 21.30 12.32 -5.82
C PRO A 65 21.99 11.70 -7.04
N ALA A 66 22.98 10.84 -6.84
CA ALA A 66 23.70 10.15 -7.91
C ALA A 66 22.91 8.97 -8.52
N LEU A 67 21.74 8.63 -7.97
CA LEU A 67 20.91 7.56 -8.52
C LEU A 67 20.43 7.90 -9.95
N PRO A 68 20.49 6.93 -10.89
CA PRO A 68 20.07 7.15 -12.26
C PRO A 68 18.56 7.43 -12.37
N ALA A 69 18.12 8.06 -13.46
CA ALA A 69 16.70 8.31 -13.72
C ALA A 69 15.86 7.02 -13.64
N SER A 70 16.40 5.94 -14.20
CA SER A 70 15.87 4.58 -14.18
C SER A 70 16.99 3.56 -14.35
N VAL A 71 16.77 2.34 -13.86
CA VAL A 71 17.61 1.18 -14.16
C VAL A 71 16.76 0.18 -14.95
N PRO A 72 17.16 -0.18 -16.19
CA PRO A 72 16.43 -1.16 -16.99
C PRO A 72 16.51 -2.57 -16.38
N PRO A 73 15.75 -3.54 -16.89
CA PRO A 73 15.86 -4.92 -16.44
C PRO A 73 17.29 -5.46 -16.64
N GLY A 74 17.82 -6.15 -15.63
CA GLY A 74 19.18 -6.69 -15.67
C GLY A 74 19.72 -7.02 -14.28
N PRO A 75 20.96 -7.55 -14.19
CA PRO A 75 21.59 -7.93 -12.91
C PRO A 75 21.75 -6.76 -11.93
N SER A 76 21.89 -5.54 -12.42
CA SER A 76 22.02 -4.33 -11.60
C SER A 76 20.70 -3.75 -11.11
N ASN A 77 19.55 -4.33 -11.50
CA ASN A 77 18.24 -3.80 -11.16
C ASN A 77 17.83 -4.20 -9.74
N PRO A 78 17.56 -3.23 -8.83
CA PRO A 78 17.24 -3.53 -7.44
C PRO A 78 15.85 -4.13 -7.21
N LEU A 79 14.99 -4.17 -8.24
CA LEU A 79 13.72 -4.89 -8.19
C LEU A 79 13.88 -6.38 -8.57
N GLY A 80 15.04 -6.78 -9.08
CA GLY A 80 15.25 -8.11 -9.64
C GLY A 80 14.36 -8.37 -10.88
N LYS A 81 14.05 -9.64 -11.14
CA LYS A 81 13.29 -10.07 -12.32
C LYS A 81 11.77 -9.96 -12.18
N PHE A 82 11.26 -9.82 -10.96
CA PHE A 82 9.83 -9.93 -10.68
C PHE A 82 9.40 -8.93 -9.60
N ALA A 83 8.23 -8.33 -9.79
CA ALA A 83 7.58 -7.49 -8.79
C ALA A 83 6.06 -7.71 -8.77
N LEU A 84 5.49 -7.74 -7.57
CA LEU A 84 4.07 -7.74 -7.27
C LEU A 84 3.75 -6.40 -6.64
N ASP A 85 3.08 -5.53 -7.38
CA ASP A 85 2.68 -4.23 -6.85
C ASP A 85 1.44 -4.42 -5.96
N LEU A 86 1.45 -3.82 -4.78
CA LEU A 86 0.38 -3.95 -3.80
C LEU A 86 -0.62 -2.79 -3.90
N GLY A 87 -1.76 -2.94 -3.20
CA GLY A 87 -2.78 -1.91 -3.05
C GLY A 87 -2.31 -0.60 -2.39
N TRP A 88 -1.12 -0.63 -1.77
CA TRP A 88 -0.51 0.54 -1.18
C TRP A 88 0.40 1.27 -2.15
N THR A 89 0.41 2.59 -2.02
CA THR A 89 1.18 3.46 -2.91
C THR A 89 2.68 3.14 -2.83
N ALA A 90 3.27 2.77 -3.97
CA ALA A 90 4.69 2.44 -4.16
C ALA A 90 5.26 1.38 -3.19
N ILE A 91 4.43 0.45 -2.73
CA ILE A 91 4.88 -0.74 -2.02
C ILE A 91 4.69 -1.94 -2.94
N ALA A 92 5.75 -2.72 -3.07
CA ALA A 92 5.74 -3.95 -3.85
C ALA A 92 6.44 -5.07 -3.07
N ILE A 93 6.08 -6.29 -3.39
CA ILE A 93 6.87 -7.48 -3.09
C ILE A 93 7.72 -7.75 -4.34
N HIS A 94 9.03 -7.68 -4.24
CA HIS A 94 9.91 -7.79 -5.41
C HIS A 94 11.17 -8.59 -5.10
N GLY A 95 11.92 -8.93 -6.15
CA GLY A 95 13.23 -9.58 -6.00
C GLY A 95 14.29 -8.61 -5.49
N THR A 96 15.56 -8.97 -5.59
CA THR A 96 16.65 -8.07 -5.24
C THR A 96 17.89 -8.43 -6.06
N ASN A 97 18.74 -7.45 -6.34
CA ASN A 97 20.11 -7.67 -6.81
C ASN A 97 21.13 -7.73 -5.66
N ASP A 98 20.67 -7.53 -4.43
CA ASP A 98 21.44 -7.62 -3.19
C ASP A 98 20.77 -8.66 -2.27
N PRO A 99 21.11 -9.95 -2.41
CA PRO A 99 20.55 -11.03 -1.60
C PRO A 99 20.84 -10.88 -0.11
N ASP A 100 21.97 -10.27 0.25
CA ASP A 100 22.39 -10.09 1.65
C ASP A 100 21.48 -9.10 2.40
N SER A 101 20.71 -8.29 1.69
CA SER A 101 19.67 -7.44 2.31
C SER A 101 18.46 -8.22 2.84
N VAL A 102 18.25 -9.46 2.39
CA VAL A 102 17.08 -10.27 2.77
C VAL A 102 17.17 -10.71 4.24
N GLY A 103 16.05 -10.64 4.95
CA GLY A 103 16.01 -10.91 6.40
C GLY A 103 16.50 -9.76 7.27
N ARG A 104 16.76 -8.57 6.69
CA ARG A 104 17.17 -7.34 7.39
C ARG A 104 16.17 -6.20 7.22
N ARG A 105 16.31 -5.16 8.03
CA ARG A 105 15.57 -3.89 7.90
C ARG A 105 16.35 -2.93 6.99
N ALA A 106 16.30 -3.19 5.68
CA ALA A 106 17.19 -2.54 4.70
C ALA A 106 16.45 -1.81 3.56
N SER A 107 15.12 -1.91 3.48
CA SER A 107 14.35 -1.37 2.35
C SER A 107 13.84 0.06 2.60
N GLY A 108 13.48 0.75 1.51
CA GLY A 108 12.78 2.04 1.55
C GLY A 108 11.26 1.92 1.72
N GLY A 109 10.75 0.74 2.10
CA GLY A 109 9.32 0.49 2.35
C GLY A 109 8.72 -0.70 1.58
N CYS A 110 9.42 -1.22 0.57
CA CYS A 110 9.03 -2.43 -0.15
C CYS A 110 9.48 -3.72 0.56
N PHE A 111 8.95 -4.86 0.12
CA PHE A 111 9.31 -6.19 0.62
C PHE A 111 10.25 -6.87 -0.38
N ARG A 112 11.50 -7.13 0.01
CA ARG A 112 12.48 -7.79 -0.88
C ARG A 112 12.60 -9.27 -0.58
N LEU A 113 12.47 -10.09 -1.60
CA LEU A 113 12.67 -11.54 -1.55
C LEU A 113 13.95 -11.91 -2.30
N LEU A 114 14.48 -13.09 -2.01
CA LEU A 114 15.52 -13.69 -2.82
C LEU A 114 15.04 -13.88 -4.27
N PRO A 115 15.94 -13.85 -5.27
CA PRO A 115 15.56 -14.01 -6.68
C PRO A 115 14.75 -15.29 -6.98
N ALA A 116 15.08 -16.41 -6.33
CA ALA A 116 14.36 -17.68 -6.49
C ALA A 116 12.97 -17.65 -5.81
N ASP A 117 12.90 -17.05 -4.63
CA ASP A 117 11.65 -16.95 -3.85
C ASP A 117 10.62 -16.07 -4.56
N ILE A 118 11.04 -14.91 -5.09
CA ILE A 118 10.11 -14.05 -5.83
C ILE A 118 9.64 -14.72 -7.12
N ALA A 119 10.47 -15.52 -7.79
CA ALA A 119 10.05 -16.25 -8.99
C ALA A 119 8.96 -17.26 -8.64
N THR A 120 9.15 -18.02 -7.56
CA THR A 120 8.15 -18.96 -7.03
C THR A 120 6.85 -18.25 -6.66
N LEU A 121 6.94 -17.17 -5.88
CA LEU A 121 5.78 -16.39 -5.47
C LEU A 121 5.06 -15.77 -6.69
N PHE A 122 5.81 -15.28 -7.67
CA PHE A 122 5.28 -14.70 -8.90
C PHE A 122 4.48 -15.71 -9.69
N GLU A 123 4.89 -16.96 -9.83
CA GLU A 123 4.10 -17.95 -10.58
C GLU A 123 2.86 -18.41 -9.79
N MET A 124 2.97 -18.56 -8.47
CA MET A 124 1.89 -19.08 -7.64
C MET A 124 0.76 -18.07 -7.36
N VAL A 125 1.08 -16.78 -7.26
CA VAL A 125 0.15 -15.78 -6.73
C VAL A 125 -0.60 -15.07 -7.87
N PRO A 126 -1.94 -15.22 -7.97
CA PRO A 126 -2.74 -14.46 -8.92
C PRO A 126 -2.88 -12.99 -8.50
N VAL A 127 -3.21 -12.13 -9.47
CA VAL A 127 -3.70 -10.77 -9.20
C VAL A 127 -5.00 -10.88 -8.38
N GLY A 128 -5.18 -9.98 -7.42
CA GLY A 128 -6.29 -9.99 -6.47
C GLY A 128 -6.03 -10.76 -5.18
N THR A 129 -4.93 -11.52 -5.08
CA THR A 129 -4.58 -12.23 -3.83
C THR A 129 -4.50 -11.25 -2.65
N PRO A 130 -5.24 -11.51 -1.55
CA PRO A 130 -5.18 -10.71 -0.34
C PRO A 130 -3.78 -10.74 0.28
N VAL A 131 -3.34 -9.59 0.78
CA VAL A 131 -2.06 -9.40 1.46
C VAL A 131 -2.33 -8.71 2.78
N ARG A 132 -1.82 -9.25 3.88
CA ARG A 132 -1.91 -8.64 5.20
C ARG A 132 -0.52 -8.44 5.79
N VAL A 133 -0.26 -7.29 6.38
CA VAL A 133 0.98 -7.04 7.12
C VAL A 133 0.67 -7.01 8.61
N VAL A 134 1.46 -7.74 9.39
CA VAL A 134 1.30 -7.82 10.85
C VAL A 134 2.60 -7.44 11.55
N SER A 135 2.47 -6.72 12.67
CA SER A 135 3.60 -6.38 13.52
C SER A 135 4.10 -7.58 14.33
N GLY A 136 3.21 -8.48 14.77
CA GLY A 136 3.53 -9.68 15.55
C GLY A 136 3.90 -10.91 14.73
N PRO A 137 4.05 -12.09 15.38
CA PRO A 137 4.18 -13.36 14.68
C PRO A 137 2.95 -13.59 13.80
N ALA A 138 3.16 -14.20 12.63
CA ALA A 138 2.02 -14.54 11.80
C ALA A 138 1.22 -15.64 12.51
N ILE A 139 -0.04 -15.38 12.86
CA ILE A 139 -0.96 -16.42 13.31
C ILE A 139 -1.28 -17.26 12.09
N VAL A 140 -0.41 -18.20 11.81
CA VAL A 140 -0.56 -19.17 10.73
C VAL A 140 -1.18 -20.41 11.36
N PRO A 141 -2.35 -20.89 10.90
CA PRO A 141 -2.89 -22.14 11.40
C PRO A 141 -1.85 -23.23 11.16
N ALA A 142 -1.52 -23.98 12.22
CA ALA A 142 -0.59 -25.09 12.13
C ALA A 142 -1.08 -26.07 11.05
N PRO A 143 -0.17 -26.74 10.32
CA PRO A 143 -0.56 -27.81 9.41
C PRO A 143 -1.34 -28.83 10.23
N GLN A 144 -2.64 -28.97 9.96
CA GLN A 144 -3.43 -30.03 10.55
C GLN A 144 -2.84 -31.35 10.05
N PRO A 145 -2.44 -32.29 10.94
CA PRO A 145 -2.11 -33.62 10.48
C PRO A 145 -3.34 -34.18 9.76
N ALA A 146 -3.13 -34.83 8.62
CA ALA A 146 -4.18 -35.50 7.88
C ALA A 146 -4.74 -36.64 8.76
N ILE A 147 -5.79 -36.34 9.52
CA ILE A 147 -6.53 -37.38 10.23
C ILE A 147 -7.44 -38.04 9.20
N ALA A 148 -7.23 -39.34 9.04
CA ALA A 148 -8.01 -40.21 8.18
C ALA A 148 -9.51 -40.05 8.46
N VAL A 149 -10.28 -40.04 7.38
CA VAL A 149 -11.75 -40.02 7.38
C VAL A 149 -12.29 -41.15 8.24
N ALA A 150 -13.07 -40.80 9.25
CA ALA A 150 -14.08 -41.67 9.81
C ALA A 150 -15.44 -40.94 9.77
N VAL A 151 -16.33 -41.45 8.93
CA VAL A 151 -17.80 -41.25 9.01
C VAL A 151 -18.33 -42.49 9.77
N PRO A 152 -19.44 -42.48 10.53
CA PRO A 152 -20.55 -41.51 10.65
C PRO A 152 -20.87 -41.17 12.15
N ALA A 153 -21.94 -40.51 12.61
CA ALA A 153 -23.30 -40.28 12.16
C ALA A 153 -23.95 -39.09 12.93
N ALA A 154 -25.15 -38.70 12.47
CA ALA A 154 -26.14 -37.80 13.08
C ALA A 154 -25.93 -36.29 12.86
N LEU A 155 -26.76 -35.75 11.96
CA LEU A 155 -27.05 -34.33 11.78
C LEU A 155 -27.82 -33.79 13.00
N PRO A 156 -27.47 -32.61 13.55
CA PRO A 156 -28.46 -31.76 14.18
C PRO A 156 -29.09 -30.85 13.11
N THR A 157 -30.39 -30.66 13.24
CA THR A 157 -31.25 -29.82 12.40
C THR A 157 -30.77 -28.36 12.35
N LEU A 158 -30.68 -27.82 11.15
CA LEU A 158 -30.46 -26.40 10.89
C LEU A 158 -31.69 -25.60 11.32
N THR A 159 -31.50 -24.62 12.20
CA THR A 159 -32.45 -23.53 12.41
C THR A 159 -32.43 -22.57 11.20
N PRO A 160 -33.58 -22.03 10.77
CA PRO A 160 -33.62 -21.08 9.66
C PRO A 160 -33.02 -19.71 10.07
N PRO A 161 -32.42 -18.96 9.13
CA PRO A 161 -31.90 -17.62 9.41
C PRO A 161 -33.05 -16.61 9.62
N PRO A 162 -32.87 -15.57 10.46
CA PRO A 162 -33.86 -14.52 10.61
C PRO A 162 -33.90 -13.59 9.38
N SER A 163 -35.09 -13.05 9.12
CA SER A 163 -35.43 -12.13 8.02
C SER A 163 -34.56 -10.86 7.95
N PRO A 164 -34.41 -10.24 6.76
CA PRO A 164 -33.60 -9.04 6.60
C PRO A 164 -34.24 -7.82 7.28
N LEU A 165 -33.39 -7.03 7.95
CA LEU A 165 -33.77 -5.72 8.52
C LEU A 165 -34.03 -4.68 7.40
N PRO A 166 -34.91 -3.69 7.64
CA PRO A 166 -35.26 -2.69 6.64
C PRO A 166 -34.10 -1.75 6.30
N THR A 167 -33.98 -1.42 5.01
CA THR A 167 -32.98 -0.50 4.47
C THR A 167 -33.32 0.94 4.82
N VAL A 168 -32.68 1.47 5.85
CA VAL A 168 -32.65 2.92 6.13
C VAL A 168 -31.61 3.56 5.20
N ALA A 169 -32.02 4.58 4.44
CA ALA A 169 -31.10 5.38 3.63
C ALA A 169 -30.01 5.99 4.54
N PRO A 170 -28.71 5.84 4.21
CA PRO A 170 -27.66 6.31 5.10
C PRO A 170 -27.75 7.84 5.25
N PRO A 171 -27.66 8.37 6.48
CA PRO A 171 -27.57 9.81 6.69
C PRO A 171 -26.35 10.38 5.94
N PRO A 172 -26.36 11.68 5.58
CA PRO A 172 -25.21 12.32 4.96
C PRO A 172 -23.98 12.07 5.83
N LEU A 173 -22.94 11.51 5.22
CA LEU A 173 -21.75 11.07 5.94
C LEU A 173 -21.19 12.26 6.73
N PRO A 174 -20.93 12.10 8.04
CA PRO A 174 -20.15 13.09 8.77
C PRO A 174 -18.79 13.25 8.08
N ILE A 175 -18.20 14.45 8.15
CA ILE A 175 -16.82 14.68 7.70
C ILE A 175 -15.93 13.79 8.57
N LEU A 176 -15.67 12.58 8.09
CA LEU A 176 -14.84 11.62 8.78
C LEU A 176 -13.42 12.22 8.83
N PRO A 177 -12.75 12.26 9.99
CA PRO A 177 -11.33 12.59 10.01
C PRO A 177 -10.63 11.62 9.06
N ASP A 178 -9.92 12.17 8.08
CA ASP A 178 -9.27 11.37 7.05
C ASP A 178 -8.39 10.30 7.71
N PRO A 179 -8.53 9.00 7.39
CA PRO A 179 -7.75 7.93 8.02
C PRO A 179 -6.23 8.14 7.86
N ARG A 180 -5.80 8.90 6.84
CA ARG A 180 -4.40 9.30 6.64
C ARG A 180 -3.94 10.40 7.59
N CYS A 181 -4.84 11.06 8.31
CA CYS A 181 -4.53 12.01 9.38
C CYS A 181 -4.29 11.33 10.73
N ALA A 182 -4.84 10.13 10.93
CA ALA A 182 -4.59 9.34 12.14
C ALA A 182 -3.15 8.77 12.20
N THR A 183 -2.46 8.68 11.07
CA THR A 183 -1.14 8.03 10.91
C THR A 183 -0.09 8.91 10.23
N ALA A 184 -0.35 10.22 10.11
CA ALA A 184 0.47 11.16 9.32
C ALA A 184 1.85 11.42 9.95
N GLY A 185 2.86 10.62 9.60
CA GLY A 185 4.27 10.87 9.97
C GLY A 185 5.03 11.80 9.01
N ALA A 186 4.49 12.08 7.83
CA ALA A 186 5.11 12.95 6.83
C ALA A 186 4.77 14.43 7.08
N PRO A 187 5.74 15.37 7.03
CA PRO A 187 5.52 16.79 7.34
C PRO A 187 4.37 17.42 6.57
N LEU A 188 4.28 17.17 5.26
CA LEU A 188 3.17 17.66 4.42
C LEU A 188 1.81 17.15 4.89
N ARG A 189 1.72 15.85 5.17
CA ARG A 189 0.47 15.21 5.55
C ARG A 189 0.01 15.70 6.93
N ARG A 190 0.95 15.85 7.87
CA ARG A 190 0.69 16.43 9.18
C ARG A 190 0.09 17.83 9.03
N MET A 191 0.72 18.68 8.24
CA MET A 191 0.27 20.07 8.03
C MET A 191 -1.12 20.16 7.40
N ILE A 192 -1.41 19.37 6.37
CA ILE A 192 -2.76 19.27 5.77
C ILE A 192 -3.78 18.86 6.82
N CYS A 193 -3.44 17.90 7.67
CA CYS A 193 -4.33 17.29 8.65
C CYS A 193 -4.57 18.14 9.91
N THR A 194 -3.63 19.01 10.27
CA THR A 194 -3.75 19.90 11.44
C THR A 194 -4.45 21.22 11.11
N MET A 195 -4.55 21.59 9.83
CA MET A 195 -5.19 22.82 9.39
C MET A 195 -6.57 22.54 8.76
N PRO A 196 -7.67 23.00 9.36
CA PRO A 196 -9.03 22.69 8.89
C PRO A 196 -9.28 23.06 7.41
N ASP A 197 -8.83 24.23 6.98
CA ASP A 197 -9.02 24.71 5.61
C ASP A 197 -8.31 23.83 4.58
N LEU A 198 -7.07 23.43 4.88
CA LEU A 198 -6.27 22.59 4.00
C LEU A 198 -6.82 21.18 3.92
N ALA A 199 -7.26 20.63 5.06
CA ALA A 199 -7.95 19.35 5.13
C ALA A 199 -9.23 19.36 4.27
N ALA A 200 -10.01 20.45 4.33
CA ALA A 200 -11.23 20.60 3.55
C ALA A 200 -10.94 20.65 2.03
N LEU A 201 -9.92 21.40 1.60
CA LEU A 201 -9.52 21.45 0.19
C LEU A 201 -9.04 20.10 -0.35
N ASP A 202 -8.15 19.42 0.40
CA ASP A 202 -7.67 18.08 0.06
C ASP A 202 -8.81 17.04 0.01
N GLY A 203 -9.75 17.12 0.96
CA GLY A 203 -10.94 16.28 1.00
C GLY A 203 -11.85 16.47 -0.22
N ARG A 204 -12.12 17.73 -0.61
CA ARG A 204 -12.96 18.04 -1.76
C ARG A 204 -12.35 17.54 -3.08
N ALA A 205 -11.06 17.76 -3.30
CA ALA A 205 -10.37 17.30 -4.51
C ALA A 205 -10.41 15.77 -4.64
N ARG A 206 -10.19 15.05 -3.54
CA ARG A 206 -10.26 13.59 -3.54
C ARG A 206 -11.67 13.05 -3.68
N GLY A 207 -12.66 13.70 -3.08
CA GLY A 207 -14.06 13.33 -3.26
C GLY A 207 -14.48 13.35 -4.73
N LEU A 208 -13.96 14.31 -5.51
CA LEU A 208 -14.16 14.35 -6.97
C LEU A 208 -13.50 13.16 -7.66
N HIS A 209 -12.23 12.85 -7.34
CA HIS A 209 -11.54 11.68 -7.88
C HIS A 209 -12.24 10.36 -7.55
N GLN A 210 -12.73 10.20 -6.33
CA GLN A 210 -13.47 9.01 -5.90
C GLN A 210 -14.80 8.86 -6.65
N ARG A 211 -15.52 9.96 -6.88
CA ARG A 211 -16.75 9.95 -7.71
C ARG A 211 -16.44 9.57 -9.16
N HIS A 212 -15.39 10.13 -9.74
CA HIS A 212 -14.94 9.78 -11.09
C HIS A 212 -14.58 8.29 -11.18
N LEU A 213 -13.86 7.75 -10.20
CA LEU A 213 -13.55 6.32 -10.12
C LEU A 213 -14.81 5.45 -10.02
N ALA A 214 -15.76 5.83 -9.18
CA ALA A 214 -17.00 5.08 -9.01
C ALA A 214 -17.83 5.02 -10.30
N ALA A 215 -17.74 6.04 -11.16
CA ALA A 215 -18.44 6.11 -12.44
C ALA A 215 -17.80 5.24 -13.55
N LEU A 216 -16.58 4.73 -13.36
CA LEU A 216 -15.92 3.89 -14.36
C LEU A 216 -16.46 2.45 -14.37
N PRO A 217 -16.39 1.75 -15.52
CA PRO A 217 -16.59 0.30 -15.58
C PRO A 217 -15.58 -0.45 -14.69
N ALA A 218 -15.97 -1.62 -14.15
CA ALA A 218 -15.18 -2.36 -13.16
C ALA A 218 -13.78 -2.72 -13.68
N GLU A 219 -13.70 -3.08 -14.95
CA GLU A 219 -12.48 -3.43 -15.66
C GLU A 219 -11.50 -2.25 -15.83
N ARG A 220 -11.98 -1.00 -15.76
CA ARG A 220 -11.16 0.21 -15.84
C ARG A 220 -10.90 0.85 -14.47
N ARG A 221 -11.69 0.51 -13.45
CA ARG A 221 -11.59 1.06 -12.10
C ARG A 221 -10.23 0.81 -11.45
N ASP A 222 -9.70 -0.41 -11.53
CA ASP A 222 -8.43 -0.74 -10.87
C ASP A 222 -7.24 0.01 -11.50
N ALA A 223 -7.19 0.09 -12.83
CA ALA A 223 -6.14 0.84 -13.54
C ALA A 223 -6.24 2.35 -13.30
N ALA A 224 -7.46 2.90 -13.32
CA ALA A 224 -7.70 4.32 -13.03
C ALA A 224 -7.41 4.67 -11.56
N ALA A 225 -7.75 3.77 -10.63
CA ALA A 225 -7.47 3.95 -9.20
C ALA A 225 -5.96 3.99 -8.96
N TYR A 226 -5.21 3.11 -9.62
CA TYR A 226 -3.75 3.14 -9.56
C TYR A 226 -3.16 4.43 -10.15
N ALA A 227 -3.64 4.86 -11.33
CA ALA A 227 -3.18 6.10 -11.95
C ALA A 227 -3.41 7.31 -11.03
N LEU A 228 -4.59 7.39 -10.42
CA LEU A 228 -4.91 8.45 -9.45
C LEU A 228 -4.00 8.40 -8.23
N LEU A 229 -3.74 7.22 -7.64
CA LEU A 229 -2.81 7.08 -6.51
C LEU A 229 -1.38 7.54 -6.87
N GLN A 230 -0.93 7.30 -8.10
CA GLN A 230 0.37 7.80 -8.58
C GLN A 230 0.36 9.32 -8.80
N GLU A 231 -0.75 9.88 -9.30
CA GLU A 231 -0.94 11.33 -9.41
C GLU A 231 -0.93 11.99 -8.01
N GLU A 232 -1.58 11.39 -7.01
CA GLU A 232 -1.55 11.90 -5.63
C GLU A 232 -0.14 11.96 -5.09
N ARG A 233 0.66 10.89 -5.31
CA ARG A 233 2.06 10.86 -4.88
C ARG A 233 2.91 11.93 -5.58
N ARG A 234 2.76 12.07 -6.90
CA ARG A 234 3.49 13.09 -7.67
C ARG A 234 3.14 14.49 -7.19
N PHE A 235 1.87 14.71 -6.84
CA PHE A 235 1.44 15.96 -6.22
C PHE A 235 2.12 16.16 -4.86
N ASP A 236 2.04 15.20 -3.95
CA ASP A 236 2.61 15.32 -2.60
C ASP A 236 4.13 15.57 -2.65
N ASP A 237 4.87 14.85 -3.50
CA ASP A 237 6.31 15.04 -3.69
C ASP A 237 6.63 16.44 -4.25
N ARG A 238 5.87 16.89 -5.27
CA ARG A 238 6.03 18.21 -5.89
C ARG A 238 5.73 19.34 -4.90
N ILE A 239 4.67 19.21 -4.12
CA ILE A 239 4.22 20.25 -3.18
C ILE A 239 5.07 20.29 -1.92
N THR A 240 5.51 19.14 -1.42
CA THR A 240 6.52 19.10 -0.33
C THR A 240 7.76 19.89 -0.71
N ALA A 241 8.26 19.71 -1.94
CA ALA A 241 9.43 20.44 -2.43
C ALA A 241 9.14 21.93 -2.68
N ARG A 242 8.05 22.23 -3.40
CA ARG A 242 7.68 23.61 -3.78
C ARG A 242 7.35 24.50 -2.59
N CYS A 243 6.61 23.96 -1.62
CA CYS A 243 6.18 24.70 -0.43
C CYS A 243 7.14 24.51 0.75
N TRP A 244 8.30 23.91 0.50
CA TRP A 244 9.38 23.72 1.47
C TRP A 244 8.94 23.06 2.78
N VAL A 245 8.03 22.09 2.67
CA VAL A 245 7.42 21.45 3.82
C VAL A 245 8.35 20.38 4.37
N ARG A 246 8.92 20.61 5.56
CA ARG A 246 9.95 19.75 6.16
C ARG A 246 9.78 19.68 7.67
N ARG A 247 10.35 18.67 8.31
CA ARG A 247 10.27 18.51 9.78
C ARG A 247 10.97 19.68 10.46
N GLY A 248 10.35 20.26 11.50
CA GLY A 248 10.92 21.35 12.30
C GLY A 248 10.68 22.73 11.70
N MET A 249 10.01 22.83 10.56
CA MET A 249 9.62 24.13 10.01
C MET A 249 8.56 24.84 10.87
N GLU A 250 7.83 24.08 11.69
CA GLU A 250 6.80 24.60 12.59
C GLU A 250 7.38 25.45 13.73
N GLU A 251 8.70 25.41 13.93
CA GLU A 251 9.43 26.20 14.94
C GLU A 251 9.60 27.68 14.53
N ASP A 252 9.42 27.99 13.23
CA ASP A 252 9.46 29.35 12.69
C ASP A 252 8.05 29.73 12.17
N PRO A 253 7.33 30.65 12.85
CA PRO A 253 5.98 31.05 12.47
C PRO A 253 5.89 31.65 11.06
N ALA A 254 6.92 32.37 10.61
CA ALA A 254 6.93 32.99 9.29
C ALA A 254 7.09 31.93 8.18
N VAL A 255 7.94 30.93 8.41
CA VAL A 255 8.13 29.80 7.49
C VAL A 255 6.89 28.91 7.46
N ALA A 256 6.27 28.65 8.61
CA ALA A 256 5.01 27.89 8.70
C ALA A 256 3.88 28.58 7.93
N ALA A 257 3.72 29.90 8.10
CA ALA A 257 2.70 30.69 7.39
C ALA A 257 2.93 30.72 5.87
N ALA A 258 4.19 30.88 5.43
CA ALA A 258 4.53 30.86 4.00
C ALA A 258 4.22 29.51 3.34
N ALA A 259 4.50 28.41 4.03
CA ALA A 259 4.23 27.06 3.55
C ALA A 259 2.74 26.73 3.55
N GLU A 260 1.98 27.20 4.56
CA GLU A 260 0.53 27.13 4.57
C GLU A 260 -0.07 27.83 3.34
N ALA A 261 0.34 29.07 3.07
CA ALA A 261 -0.14 29.83 1.92
C ALA A 261 0.14 29.11 0.60
N CYS A 262 1.38 28.63 0.42
CA CYS A 262 1.75 27.84 -0.76
C CYS A 262 0.92 26.55 -0.91
N LEU A 263 0.68 25.86 0.21
CA LEU A 263 -0.10 24.62 0.21
C LEU A 263 -1.58 24.87 -0.12
N ARG A 264 -2.15 25.96 0.40
CA ARG A 264 -3.51 26.41 0.08
C ARG A 264 -3.66 26.65 -1.42
N ASP A 265 -2.73 27.37 -2.04
CA ASP A 265 -2.74 27.62 -3.50
C ASP A 265 -2.63 26.32 -4.29
N ALA A 266 -1.72 25.42 -3.89
CA ALA A 266 -1.53 24.14 -4.56
C ALA A 266 -2.78 23.24 -4.50
N LEU A 267 -3.45 23.19 -3.34
CA LEU A 267 -4.68 22.41 -3.16
C LEU A 267 -5.86 23.02 -3.93
N ASN A 268 -5.94 24.35 -4.04
CA ASN A 268 -6.92 25.01 -4.89
C ASN A 268 -6.74 24.66 -6.37
N VAL A 269 -5.50 24.71 -6.88
CA VAL A 269 -5.21 24.28 -8.27
C VAL A 269 -5.63 22.83 -8.49
N ARG A 270 -5.29 21.93 -7.56
CA ARG A 270 -5.68 20.51 -7.63
C ARG A 270 -7.19 20.32 -7.61
N LEU A 271 -7.91 21.11 -6.81
CA LEU A 271 -9.37 21.07 -6.76
C LEU A 271 -9.97 21.48 -8.10
N GLU A 272 -9.45 22.54 -8.73
CA GLU A 272 -9.89 22.96 -10.07
C GLU A 272 -9.55 21.94 -11.16
N GLU A 273 -8.39 21.30 -11.10
CA GLU A 273 -8.04 20.20 -12.00
C GLU A 273 -9.00 19.01 -11.83
N ALA A 274 -9.35 18.67 -10.59
CA ALA A 274 -10.28 17.57 -10.28
C ALA A 274 -11.72 17.85 -10.76
N LYS A 275 -12.16 19.12 -10.80
CA LYS A 275 -13.47 19.53 -11.32
C LYS A 275 -13.58 19.42 -12.84
N ARG A 276 -12.45 19.46 -13.56
CA ARG A 276 -12.41 19.40 -15.03
C ARG A 276 -12.40 17.96 -15.60
N ARG A 277 -12.30 16.96 -14.73
CA ARG A 277 -12.29 15.52 -15.07
C ARG A 277 -13.68 14.91 -14.93
#